data_AF-A0A9C7UZY7-F1
#
_entry.id   AF-A0A9C7UZY7-F1
#
_cell.length_a   1.000
_cell.length_b   1.000
_cell.length_c   1.000
_cell.angle_alpha   90.00
_cell.angle_beta   90.00
_cell.angle_gamma   90.00
#
_symmetry.space_group_name_H-M   'P 1'
#
loop_
_entity.id
_entity.type
_entity.pdbx_description
1 polymer ?
#
loop_
_entity_poly.entity_id
_entity_poly.type
_entity_poly.pdbx_seq_one_letter_code
_entity_poly.pdbx_strand_id
1 'polypeptide(L)'
;NVSHELKTPLTTIYGISDMLVGGIVKPTDIPGFAKNIRDEAGRMITLIEDIIKLSQLDENSFADHEETVDILTLAQLASERLKPAAESKHVTINVTGERAEMTGIRSVLEEIVYNLLDNAVKY
;
A
#
# COMPACT_ATOMS: atom_id res chain seq x y z
N ASN A 1 9.05 16.02 1.65
CA ASN A 1 9.31 14.56 1.48
C ASN A 1 8.61 13.98 0.26
N VAL A 2 7.28 14.01 0.18
CA VAL A 2 6.51 13.41 -0.94
C VAL A 2 7.01 13.80 -2.34
N SER A 3 7.24 15.10 -2.62
CA SER A 3 7.74 15.52 -3.93
C SER A 3 9.12 14.97 -4.27
N HIS A 4 9.99 14.73 -3.27
CA HIS A 4 11.29 14.10 -3.49
C HIS A 4 11.15 12.59 -3.71
N GLU A 5 10.26 11.94 -2.96
CA GLU A 5 9.98 10.51 -3.10
C GLU A 5 9.30 10.15 -4.42
N LEU A 6 8.54 11.07 -5.04
CA LEU A 6 8.03 10.92 -6.40
C LEU A 6 9.07 11.25 -7.47
N LYS A 7 10.00 12.20 -7.21
CA LYS A 7 10.98 12.65 -8.21
C LYS A 7 11.98 11.56 -8.57
N THR A 8 12.46 10.79 -7.58
CA THR A 8 13.42 9.70 -7.78
C THR A 8 12.93 8.57 -8.72
N PRO A 9 11.77 7.93 -8.48
CA PRO A 9 11.25 6.89 -9.37
C PRO A 9 10.95 7.47 -10.76
N LEU A 10 10.38 8.68 -10.84
CA LEU A 10 10.11 9.35 -12.11
C LEU A 10 11.38 9.62 -12.94
N THR A 11 12.46 10.07 -12.29
CA THR A 11 13.75 10.32 -12.96
C THR A 11 14.33 9.03 -13.53
N THR A 12 14.19 7.91 -12.79
CA THR A 12 14.63 6.59 -13.23
C THR A 12 13.83 6.10 -14.44
N ILE A 13 12.50 6.19 -14.38
CA ILE A 13 11.60 5.84 -15.51
C ILE A 13 11.95 6.66 -16.74
N TYR A 14 12.11 7.97 -16.57
CA TYR A 14 12.43 8.89 -17.66
C TYR A 14 13.80 8.55 -18.28
N GLY A 15 14.84 8.38 -17.47
CA GLY A 15 16.19 8.07 -17.94
C GLY A 15 16.27 6.75 -18.71
N ILE A 16 15.61 5.70 -18.20
CA ILE A 16 15.56 4.40 -18.90
C ILE A 16 14.80 4.53 -20.23
N SER A 17 13.67 5.25 -20.22
CA SER A 17 12.88 5.49 -21.44
C SER A 17 13.68 6.26 -22.48
N ASP A 18 14.45 7.27 -22.07
CA ASP A 18 15.29 8.09 -22.94
C ASP A 18 16.43 7.26 -23.57
N MET A 19 17.06 6.37 -22.78
CA MET A 19 18.07 5.42 -23.29
C MET A 19 17.49 4.44 -24.32
N LEU A 20 16.25 3.98 -24.12
CA LEU A 20 15.54 3.09 -25.05
C LEU A 20 15.22 3.82 -26.36
N VAL A 21 14.67 5.04 -26.28
CA VAL A 21 14.38 5.89 -27.45
C VAL A 21 15.65 6.22 -28.23
N GLY A 22 16.76 6.50 -27.52
CA GLY A 22 18.06 6.78 -28.12
C GLY A 22 18.75 5.55 -28.75
N GLY A 23 18.18 4.35 -28.63
CA GLY A 23 18.73 3.13 -29.22
C GLY A 23 20.07 2.68 -28.59
N ILE A 24 20.38 3.16 -27.39
CA ILE A 24 21.66 2.90 -26.70
C ILE A 24 21.61 1.57 -25.94
N VAL A 25 20.39 1.07 -25.65
CA VAL A 25 20.15 -0.17 -24.93
C VAL A 25 20.24 -1.37 -25.88
N LYS A 26 21.01 -2.39 -25.49
CA LYS A 26 21.09 -3.65 -26.24
C LYS A 26 19.78 -4.43 -26.13
N PRO A 27 19.37 -5.18 -27.17
CA PRO A 27 18.15 -6.00 -27.12
C PRO A 27 18.08 -6.97 -25.94
N THR A 28 19.23 -7.50 -25.51
CA THR A 28 19.35 -8.41 -24.36
C THR A 28 19.00 -7.76 -23.02
N ASP A 29 19.15 -6.44 -22.92
CA ASP A 29 19.00 -5.71 -21.65
C ASP A 29 17.58 -5.11 -21.52
N ILE A 30 16.84 -5.03 -22.63
CA ILE A 30 15.46 -4.49 -22.69
C ILE A 30 14.54 -5.11 -21.62
N PRO A 31 14.50 -6.44 -21.42
CA PRO A 31 13.63 -7.02 -20.40
C PRO A 31 13.93 -6.53 -18.98
N GLY A 32 15.21 -6.31 -18.65
CA GLY A 32 15.63 -5.79 -17.35
C GLY A 32 15.23 -4.33 -17.17
N PHE A 33 15.44 -3.50 -18.20
CA PHE A 33 15.01 -2.10 -18.20
C PHE A 33 13.49 -1.94 -18.12
N ALA A 34 12.73 -2.75 -18.86
CA ALA A 34 11.28 -2.78 -18.81
C ALA A 34 10.76 -3.18 -17.42
N LYS A 35 11.41 -4.18 -16.78
CA LYS A 35 11.10 -4.54 -15.39
C LYS A 35 11.37 -3.38 -14.44
N ASN A 36 12.49 -2.68 -14.58
CA ASN A 36 12.80 -1.52 -13.73
C ASN A 36 11.76 -0.40 -13.89
N ILE A 37 11.37 -0.06 -15.12
CA ILE A 37 10.29 0.91 -15.37
C ILE A 37 9.00 0.48 -14.67
N ARG A 38 8.60 -0.79 -14.83
CA ARG A 38 7.38 -1.32 -14.21
C ARG A 38 7.43 -1.26 -12.68
N ASP A 39 8.56 -1.64 -12.10
CA ASP A 39 8.74 -1.66 -10.64
C ASP A 39 8.73 -0.22 -10.06
N GLU A 40 9.34 0.76 -10.75
CA GLU A 40 9.26 2.18 -10.35
C GLU A 40 7.84 2.77 -10.52
N ALA A 41 7.16 2.44 -11.62
CA ALA A 41 5.79 2.89 -11.85
C ALA A 41 4.84 2.33 -10.78
N GLY A 42 5.02 1.06 -10.41
CA GLY A 42 4.28 0.44 -9.30
C GLY A 42 4.51 1.17 -7.98
N ARG A 43 5.77 1.52 -7.65
CA ARG A 43 6.07 2.34 -6.46
C ARG A 43 5.36 3.70 -6.49
N MET A 44 5.34 4.37 -7.63
CA MET A 44 4.65 5.65 -7.77
C MET A 44 3.13 5.53 -7.57
N ILE A 45 2.51 4.47 -8.08
CA ILE A 45 1.08 4.20 -7.87
C ILE A 45 0.78 4.07 -6.38
N THR A 46 1.55 3.27 -5.64
CA THR A 46 1.38 3.10 -4.19
C THR A 46 1.54 4.43 -3.44
N LEU A 47 2.57 5.23 -3.78
CA LEU A 47 2.75 6.56 -3.16
C LEU A 47 1.57 7.48 -3.41
N ILE A 48 1.00 7.47 -4.61
CA ILE A 48 -0.18 8.29 -4.95
C ILE A 48 -1.41 7.82 -4.17
N GLU A 49 -1.62 6.51 -4.08
CA GLU A 49 -2.71 5.93 -3.28
C GLU A 49 -2.61 6.32 -1.81
N ASP A 50 -1.41 6.29 -1.23
CA ASP A 50 -1.18 6.68 0.17
C ASP A 50 -1.44 8.18 0.40
N ILE A 51 -1.08 9.04 -0.55
CA ILE A 51 -1.40 10.49 -0.49
C ILE A 51 -2.91 10.72 -0.56
N ILE A 52 -3.62 10.02 -1.45
CA ILE A 52 -5.08 10.14 -1.57
C ILE A 52 -5.76 9.70 -0.28
N LYS A 53 -5.33 8.59 0.33
CA LYS A 53 -5.85 8.13 1.62
C LYS A 53 -5.63 9.16 2.72
N LEU A 54 -4.42 9.72 2.83
CA LEU A 54 -4.13 10.79 3.80
C LEU A 54 -5.04 12.00 3.60
N SER A 55 -5.22 12.45 2.34
CA SER A 55 -6.12 13.56 2.02
C SER A 55 -7.58 13.26 2.37
N GLN A 56 -8.02 12.01 2.17
CA GLN A 56 -9.36 11.57 2.55
C GLN A 56 -9.55 11.49 4.05
N LEU A 57 -8.53 11.09 4.82
CA LEU A 57 -8.57 11.11 6.28
C LEU A 57 -8.66 12.56 6.81
N ASP A 58 -7.91 13.48 6.22
CA ASP A 58 -7.97 14.91 6.56
C ASP A 58 -9.36 15.52 6.24
N GLU A 59 -9.99 15.11 5.15
CA GLU A 59 -11.34 15.58 4.76
C GLU A 59 -12.49 14.89 5.51
N ASN A 60 -12.41 13.57 5.74
CA ASN A 60 -13.46 12.76 6.37
C ASN A 60 -13.47 12.82 7.91
N SER A 61 -12.51 13.52 8.52
CA SER A 61 -12.49 13.82 9.95
C SER A 61 -13.78 14.47 10.47
N PHE A 62 -14.64 14.98 9.59
CA PHE A 62 -15.84 15.74 9.94
C PHE A 62 -17.18 15.06 9.59
N ALA A 63 -17.20 13.91 8.90
CA ALA A 63 -18.44 13.29 8.41
C ALA A 63 -18.82 11.98 9.12
N ASP A 64 -17.85 11.18 9.55
CA ASP A 64 -18.11 9.94 10.27
C ASP A 64 -18.28 10.21 11.76
N HIS A 65 -19.39 9.74 12.33
CA HIS A 65 -19.64 9.84 13.76
C HIS A 65 -18.94 8.69 14.48
N GLU A 66 -18.48 8.93 15.70
CA GLU A 66 -17.97 7.85 16.54
C GLU A 66 -19.07 6.81 16.78
N GLU A 67 -18.72 5.53 16.61
CA GLU A 67 -19.57 4.41 16.94
C GLU A 67 -18.79 3.38 17.78
N THR A 68 -19.53 2.48 18.43
CA THR A 68 -18.92 1.35 19.14
C THR A 68 -18.56 0.26 18.14
N VAL A 69 -17.27 -0.03 18.00
CA VAL A 69 -16.72 -0.96 17.02
C VAL A 69 -16.10 -2.16 17.73
N ASP A 70 -16.42 -3.36 17.25
CA ASP A 70 -15.75 -4.59 17.69
C ASP A 70 -14.44 -4.79 16.93
N ILE A 71 -13.33 -4.59 17.63
CA ILE A 71 -11.97 -4.68 17.09
C ILE A 71 -11.63 -6.12 16.66
N LEU A 72 -12.17 -7.13 17.34
CA LEU A 72 -11.93 -8.53 16.95
C LEU A 72 -12.50 -8.80 15.55
N THR A 73 -13.70 -8.28 15.27
CA THR A 73 -14.33 -8.37 13.95
C THR A 73 -13.48 -7.66 12.88
N LEU A 74 -12.96 -6.46 13.17
CA LEU A 74 -12.07 -5.75 12.23
C LEU A 74 -10.79 -6.54 11.93
N ALA A 75 -10.16 -7.13 12.95
CA ALA A 75 -8.96 -7.94 12.77
C ALA A 75 -9.20 -9.18 11.91
N GLN A 76 -10.35 -9.84 12.08
CA GLN A 76 -10.76 -10.98 11.26
C GLN A 76 -10.94 -10.58 9.79
N LEU A 77 -11.68 -9.50 9.53
CA LEU A 77 -11.90 -8.99 8.17
C LEU A 77 -10.58 -8.59 7.48
N ALA A 78 -9.69 -7.88 8.19
CA ALA A 78 -8.37 -7.52 7.68
C ALA A 78 -7.52 -8.76 7.36
N SER A 79 -7.54 -9.78 8.23
CA SER A 79 -6.85 -11.05 8.02
C SER A 79 -7.36 -11.78 6.78
N GLU A 80 -8.68 -11.84 6.56
CA GLU A 80 -9.26 -12.46 5.37
C GLU A 80 -8.85 -11.73 4.10
N ARG A 81 -8.89 -10.39 4.12
CA ARG A 81 -8.50 -9.55 2.98
C ARG A 81 -7.03 -9.71 2.61
N LEU A 82 -6.14 -9.87 3.60
CA LEU A 82 -4.70 -10.01 3.41
C LEU A 82 -4.25 -11.46 3.16
N LYS A 83 -5.14 -12.45 3.28
CA LYS A 83 -4.82 -13.86 3.11
C LYS A 83 -4.09 -14.18 1.79
N PRO A 84 -4.52 -13.68 0.60
CA PRO A 84 -3.81 -13.97 -0.64
C PRO A 84 -2.38 -13.39 -0.67
N ALA A 85 -2.19 -12.19 -0.11
CA ALA A 85 -0.88 -11.56 -0.02
C ALA A 85 0.04 -12.32 0.94
N ALA A 86 -0.50 -12.75 2.09
CA ALA A 86 0.23 -13.54 3.08
C ALA A 86 0.65 -14.91 2.52
N GLU A 87 -0.26 -15.62 1.85
CA GLU A 87 0.03 -16.92 1.20
C GLU A 87 1.14 -16.80 0.15
N SER A 88 1.11 -15.74 -0.67
CA SER A 88 2.16 -15.48 -1.67
C SER A 88 3.56 -15.27 -1.07
N LYS A 89 3.62 -14.92 0.22
CA LYS A 89 4.85 -14.70 1.00
C LYS A 89 5.13 -15.79 2.03
N HIS A 90 4.34 -16.87 2.04
CA HIS A 90 4.42 -17.94 3.04
C HIS A 90 4.29 -17.45 4.50
N VAL A 91 3.52 -16.38 4.71
CA VAL A 91 3.19 -15.85 6.04
C VAL A 91 1.85 -16.43 6.49
N THR A 92 1.76 -16.83 7.75
CA THR A 92 0.51 -17.30 8.36
C THR A 92 -0.07 -16.20 9.25
N ILE A 93 -1.33 -15.82 9.02
CA ILE A 93 -2.06 -14.87 9.88
C ILE A 93 -3.02 -15.66 10.75
N ASN A 94 -2.90 -15.52 12.07
CA ASN A 94 -3.82 -16.09 13.05
C ASN A 94 -4.43 -14.96 13.89
N VAL A 95 -5.76 -14.85 13.88
CA VAL A 95 -6.50 -13.89 14.71
C VAL A 95 -7.15 -14.65 15.87
N THR A 96 -6.73 -14.32 17.09
CA THR A 96 -7.23 -14.95 18.32
C THR A 96 -7.52 -13.89 19.37
N GLY A 97 -8.56 -14.08 20.17
CA GLY A 97 -8.92 -13.18 21.26
C GLY A 97 -10.41 -13.21 21.59
N GLU A 98 -10.81 -12.31 22.47
CA GLU A 98 -12.20 -12.09 22.84
C GLU A 98 -12.73 -10.80 22.19
N ARG A 99 -14.06 -10.66 22.13
CA ARG A 99 -14.72 -9.45 21.64
C ARG A 99 -14.22 -8.24 22.43
N ALA A 100 -13.76 -7.21 21.72
CA ALA A 100 -13.23 -5.99 22.31
C ALA A 100 -13.88 -4.78 21.64
N GLU A 101 -14.65 -4.04 22.41
CA GLU A 101 -15.37 -2.86 21.91
C GLU A 101 -14.54 -1.58 22.13
N MET A 102 -14.49 -0.74 21.11
CA MET A 102 -13.84 0.56 21.12
C MET A 102 -14.75 1.61 20.50
N THR A 103 -14.88 2.77 21.13
CA THR A 103 -15.56 3.91 20.52
C THR A 103 -14.59 4.64 19.60
N GLY A 104 -15.01 4.86 18.35
CA GLY A 104 -14.24 5.62 17.38
C GLY A 104 -14.87 5.62 16.00
N ILE A 105 -14.19 6.23 15.05
CA ILE A 105 -14.61 6.21 13.65
C ILE A 105 -14.22 4.84 13.05
N ARG A 106 -15.23 4.05 12.65
CA ARG A 106 -15.01 2.69 12.15
C ARG A 106 -14.05 2.60 10.97
N SER A 107 -14.18 3.51 9.99
CA SER A 107 -13.31 3.55 8.81
C SER A 107 -11.84 3.73 9.19
N VAL A 108 -11.56 4.63 10.14
CA VAL A 108 -10.22 4.87 10.69
C VAL A 108 -9.69 3.66 11.45
N LEU A 109 -10.51 3.04 12.31
CA LEU A 109 -10.11 1.84 13.06
C LEU A 109 -9.82 0.65 12.14
N GLU A 110 -10.64 0.46 11.09
CA GLU A 110 -10.42 -0.57 10.07
C GLU A 110 -9.11 -0.34 9.33
N GLU A 111 -8.81 0.90 8.95
CA GLU A 111 -7.56 1.25 8.27
C GLU A 111 -6.33 1.03 9.16
N ILE A 112 -6.39 1.39 10.44
CA ILE A 112 -5.31 1.13 11.40
C ILE A 112 -5.02 -0.38 11.48
N VAL A 113 -6.05 -1.19 11.68
CA VAL A 113 -5.89 -2.66 11.79
C VAL A 113 -5.34 -3.24 10.48
N TYR A 114 -5.89 -2.84 9.34
CA TYR A 114 -5.40 -3.27 8.04
C TYR A 114 -3.94 -2.92 7.82
N ASN A 115 -3.52 -1.67 8.10
CA ASN A 115 -2.16 -1.21 7.88
C ASN A 115 -1.15 -1.94 8.78
N LEU A 116 -1.52 -2.26 10.02
CA LEU A 116 -0.66 -3.06 10.90
C LEU A 116 -0.45 -4.48 10.36
N LEU A 117 -1.52 -5.16 9.94
CA LEU A 117 -1.40 -6.51 9.37
C LEU A 117 -0.69 -6.50 8.01
N ASP A 118 -0.97 -5.53 7.15
CA ASP A 118 -0.32 -5.39 5.83
C ASP A 118 1.18 -5.17 5.98
N ASN A 119 1.60 -4.33 6.94
CA ASN A 119 3.01 -4.15 7.27
C ASN A 119 3.65 -5.45 7.79
N ALA A 120 2.95 -6.22 8.63
CA ALA A 120 3.44 -7.51 9.13
C ALA A 120 3.54 -8.59 8.03
N VAL A 121 2.73 -8.51 6.98
CA VAL A 121 2.87 -9.36 5.78
C VAL A 121 3.99 -8.83 4.87
N LYS A 122 4.25 -7.52 4.89
CA LYS A 122 5.25 -6.88 4.04
C LYS A 122 6.68 -7.13 4.49
N TYR A 123 6.95 -7.04 5.79
CA TYR A 123 8.27 -7.00 6.41
C TYR A 123 8.48 -8.16 7.38
#